data_AF-A0A328Q5D9-F1
#
_entry.id   AF-A0A328Q5D9-F1
#
_cell.length_a   1.000
_cell.length_b   1.000
_cell.length_c   1.000
_cell.angle_alpha   90.00
_cell.angle_beta   90.00
_cell.angle_gamma   90.00
#
_symmetry.space_group_name_H-M   'P 1'
#
loop_
_entity.id
_entity.type
_entity.pdbx_description
1 polymer ?
#
loop_
_entity_poly.entity_id
_entity_poly.type
_entity_poly.pdbx_seq_one_letter_code
_entity_poly.pdbx_strand_id
1 'polypeptide(L)'
;MFCYQCSQAANGEGCTISGVCGKNETLARLQDNLIFSLKGISAYAYQMREFGVTDEEINAFLEKGLYSTLTNVNFDIPSCIDLAIESGNINIKAMSGLKQAHIENYGEPEVAEVLVGAQKGHGILVTGHDLKVLEEVLKQTEGKGINVYTHSEMLIGHAYPKLRKYKHLKGQLGGPWYDQKEIFSKYNIPIIVTTNCGLIPADEYANRIYTTGIEQLPNTPHIDDFDFSDVIKQALELPELEDEEKTTLTTGFGKTTVLSLADNIKEAVLSGKIKQFFVMGGCDVPYKSEMEYYREFVKQLPEDTVILCVGCGKYRFNDLDLGDIDGIPRLIDLGQCNDAIVGAEILLALTEVFDMGLNDLPVTFVLSWMEQKAVSILWSLLALGLQNIHIGPILPAWVDETILGVLVENFNLKLISTPEEDIKEILG
;
A
#
# COMPACT_ATOMS: atom_id res chain seq x y z
N MET A 1 14.42 -2.09 24.22
CA MET A 1 14.31 -3.26 23.31
C MET A 1 13.28 -4.25 23.85
N PHE A 2 12.88 -5.26 23.09
CA PHE A 2 12.19 -6.45 23.64
C PHE A 2 12.58 -7.69 22.83
N CYS A 3 13.35 -8.61 23.43
CA CYS A 3 13.80 -9.83 22.74
C CYS A 3 13.71 -11.06 23.65
N TYR A 4 12.95 -12.06 23.22
CA TYR A 4 12.66 -13.29 23.97
C TYR A 4 12.96 -14.59 23.21
N GLN A 5 13.70 -14.52 22.10
CA GLN A 5 13.80 -15.65 21.15
C GLN A 5 14.71 -16.80 21.60
N CYS A 6 15.46 -16.66 22.71
CA CYS A 6 16.36 -17.70 23.20
C CYS A 6 16.06 -18.09 24.65
N SER A 7 16.47 -19.31 25.04
CA SER A 7 16.27 -19.85 26.39
C SER A 7 16.97 -19.07 27.50
N GLN A 8 17.90 -18.18 27.14
CA GLN A 8 18.63 -17.31 28.07
C GLN A 8 18.01 -15.91 28.20
N ALA A 9 16.81 -15.69 27.65
CA ALA A 9 16.10 -14.43 27.85
C ALA A 9 16.02 -14.08 29.35
N ALA A 10 16.17 -12.80 29.68
CA ALA A 10 16.23 -12.37 31.08
C ALA A 10 14.98 -12.86 31.85
N ASN A 11 15.22 -13.50 33.00
CA ASN A 11 14.21 -14.16 33.84
C ASN A 11 13.35 -15.24 33.15
N GLY A 12 13.75 -15.70 31.96
CA GLY A 12 12.91 -16.58 31.12
C GLY A 12 11.72 -15.86 30.48
N GLU A 13 11.68 -14.53 30.51
CA GLU A 13 10.54 -13.72 30.01
C GLU A 13 10.93 -12.89 28.78
N GLY A 14 11.99 -12.08 28.88
CA GLY A 14 12.39 -11.20 27.79
C GLY A 14 13.47 -10.20 28.19
N CYS A 15 14.41 -9.93 27.27
CA CYS A 15 15.42 -8.89 27.44
C CYS A 15 14.84 -7.53 27.06
N THR A 16 14.70 -6.61 28.03
CA THR A 16 14.06 -5.29 27.83
C THR A 16 15.04 -4.11 27.80
N ILE A 17 16.20 -4.25 28.46
CA ILE A 17 17.26 -3.23 28.52
C ILE A 17 18.43 -3.60 27.62
N SER A 18 19.01 -4.79 27.84
CA SER A 18 20.08 -5.37 27.03
C SER A 18 19.90 -6.88 26.99
N GLY A 19 20.35 -7.52 25.90
CA GLY A 19 20.34 -8.97 25.75
C GLY A 19 21.36 -9.63 26.66
N VAL A 20 20.99 -10.76 27.29
CA VAL A 20 21.94 -11.62 28.02
C VAL A 20 23.09 -12.09 27.12
N CYS A 21 22.82 -12.22 25.81
CA CYS A 21 23.81 -12.54 24.79
C CYS A 21 24.74 -11.36 24.38
N GLY A 22 24.56 -10.17 24.96
CA GLY A 22 25.34 -8.96 24.61
C GLY A 22 24.72 -8.08 23.53
N LYS A 23 23.55 -8.43 22.98
CA LYS A 23 22.82 -7.59 22.00
C LYS A 23 22.29 -6.33 22.69
N ASN A 24 22.79 -5.16 22.30
CA ASN A 24 22.30 -3.87 22.82
C ASN A 24 20.95 -3.48 22.21
N GLU A 25 20.36 -2.39 22.70
CA GLU A 25 19.02 -1.97 22.29
C GLU A 25 18.92 -1.51 20.83
N THR A 26 19.90 -0.76 20.33
CA THR A 26 19.93 -0.24 18.96
C THR A 26 20.06 -1.39 17.95
N LEU A 27 20.95 -2.34 18.23
CA LEU A 27 21.09 -3.55 17.41
C LEU A 27 19.81 -4.40 17.42
N ALA A 28 19.14 -4.54 18.58
CA ALA A 28 17.87 -5.25 18.64
C ALA A 28 16.80 -4.56 17.77
N ARG A 29 16.71 -3.23 17.84
CA ARG A 29 15.79 -2.43 17.02
C ARG A 29 16.08 -2.51 15.51
N LEU A 30 17.35 -2.53 15.11
CA LEU A 30 17.75 -2.75 13.71
C LEU A 30 17.38 -4.14 13.21
N GLN A 31 17.51 -5.17 14.05
CA GLN A 31 17.03 -6.51 13.71
C GLN A 31 15.50 -6.57 13.61
N ASP A 32 14.77 -5.88 14.50
CA ASP A 32 13.30 -5.77 14.40
C ASP A 32 12.89 -5.07 13.09
N ASN A 33 13.58 -3.99 12.71
CA ASN A 33 13.40 -3.31 11.43
C ASN A 33 13.60 -4.24 10.23
N LEU A 34 14.68 -5.03 10.25
CA LEU A 34 14.95 -5.99 9.18
C LEU A 34 13.81 -7.02 9.09
N ILE A 35 13.34 -7.56 10.23
CA ILE A 35 12.18 -8.47 10.26
C ILE A 35 10.93 -7.80 9.66
N PHE A 36 10.67 -6.52 9.92
CA PHE A 36 9.55 -5.81 9.29
C PHE A 36 9.73 -5.68 7.78
N SER A 37 10.93 -5.36 7.31
CA SER A 37 11.21 -5.28 5.88
C SER A 37 11.02 -6.64 5.18
N LEU A 38 11.48 -7.73 5.82
CA LEU A 38 11.28 -9.10 5.33
C LEU A 38 9.79 -9.48 5.25
N LYS A 39 8.95 -9.03 6.19
CA LYS A 39 7.49 -9.23 6.13
C LYS A 39 6.87 -8.50 4.93
N GLY A 40 7.28 -7.25 4.68
CA GLY A 40 6.83 -6.49 3.51
C GLY A 40 7.20 -7.17 2.18
N ILE A 41 8.48 -7.55 2.03
CA ILE A 41 8.97 -8.30 0.86
C ILE A 41 8.19 -9.62 0.69
N SER A 42 7.98 -10.35 1.78
CA SER A 42 7.25 -11.63 1.76
C SER A 42 5.81 -11.46 1.32
N ALA A 43 5.15 -10.34 1.64
CA ALA A 43 3.78 -10.09 1.20
C ALA A 43 3.68 -10.02 -0.33
N TYR A 44 4.60 -9.30 -0.98
CA TYR A 44 4.64 -9.23 -2.45
C TYR A 44 5.12 -10.53 -3.09
N ALA A 45 6.15 -11.16 -2.53
CA ALA A 45 6.67 -12.44 -3.02
C ALA A 45 5.63 -13.57 -2.91
N TYR A 46 4.79 -13.56 -1.85
CA TYR A 46 3.68 -14.49 -1.72
C TYR A 46 2.66 -14.30 -2.83
N GLN A 47 2.25 -13.06 -3.11
CA GLN A 47 1.32 -12.77 -4.20
C GLN A 47 1.91 -13.08 -5.58
N MET A 48 3.20 -12.86 -5.81
CA MET A 48 3.88 -13.29 -7.04
C MET A 48 3.71 -14.81 -7.26
N ARG A 49 3.87 -15.61 -6.19
CA ARG A 49 3.73 -17.08 -6.26
C ARG A 49 2.30 -17.51 -6.60
N GLU A 50 1.29 -16.74 -6.19
CA GLU A 50 -0.09 -16.99 -6.61
C GLU A 50 -0.27 -16.90 -8.13
N PHE A 51 0.58 -16.12 -8.82
CA PHE A 51 0.65 -16.07 -10.28
C PHE A 51 1.69 -17.02 -10.89
N GLY A 52 2.27 -17.92 -10.09
CA GLY A 52 3.31 -18.85 -10.54
C GLY A 52 4.67 -18.19 -10.77
N VAL A 53 4.89 -16.98 -10.26
CA VAL A 53 6.14 -16.23 -10.40
C VAL A 53 7.00 -16.40 -9.14
N THR A 54 8.28 -16.71 -9.33
CA THR A 54 9.27 -16.84 -8.26
C THR A 54 10.57 -16.17 -8.66
N ASP A 55 11.31 -15.65 -7.69
CA ASP A 55 12.64 -15.09 -7.91
C ASP A 55 13.65 -15.63 -6.88
N GLU A 56 14.77 -16.16 -7.36
CA GLU A 56 15.79 -16.80 -6.52
C GLU A 56 16.51 -15.81 -5.61
N GLU A 57 16.70 -14.56 -6.05
CA GLU A 57 17.38 -13.54 -5.26
C GLU A 57 16.51 -13.08 -4.09
N ILE A 58 15.21 -12.90 -4.33
CA ILE A 58 14.23 -12.63 -3.27
C ILE A 58 14.25 -13.76 -2.24
N ASN A 59 14.16 -15.02 -2.69
CA ASN A 59 14.18 -16.17 -1.79
C ASN A 59 15.48 -16.25 -0.97
N ALA A 60 16.63 -16.11 -1.62
CA ALA A 60 17.94 -16.13 -0.97
C ALA A 60 18.09 -15.00 0.05
N PHE A 61 17.60 -13.80 -0.26
CA PHE A 61 17.63 -12.69 0.68
C PHE A 61 16.71 -12.91 1.88
N LEU A 62 15.51 -13.46 1.70
CA LEU A 62 14.62 -13.79 2.82
C LEU A 62 15.30 -14.76 3.81
N GLU A 63 16.00 -15.78 3.30
CA GLU A 63 16.78 -16.72 4.11
C GLU A 63 17.94 -16.02 4.82
N LYS A 64 18.74 -15.24 4.08
CA LYS A 64 19.88 -14.46 4.58
C LYS A 64 19.45 -13.50 5.70
N GLY A 65 18.39 -12.73 5.45
CA GLY A 65 17.84 -11.75 6.37
C GLY A 65 17.36 -12.39 7.66
N LEU A 66 16.56 -13.46 7.57
CA LEU A 66 16.10 -14.18 8.76
C LEU A 66 17.28 -14.75 9.56
N TYR A 67 18.21 -15.44 8.91
CA TYR A 67 19.35 -16.06 9.59
C TYR A 67 20.25 -15.01 10.28
N SER A 68 20.38 -13.82 9.71
CA SER A 68 21.16 -12.71 10.30
C SER A 68 20.63 -12.24 11.67
N THR A 69 19.32 -12.42 11.92
CA THR A 69 18.65 -12.03 13.17
C THR A 69 18.65 -13.13 14.24
N LEU A 70 19.16 -14.32 13.91
CA LEU A 70 19.22 -15.46 14.82
C LEU A 70 20.18 -15.19 16.00
N THR A 71 19.90 -15.82 17.13
CA THR A 71 20.72 -15.66 18.35
C THR A 71 22.18 -15.99 18.07
N ASN A 72 23.06 -15.05 18.43
CA ASN A 72 24.51 -15.13 18.28
C ASN A 72 25.05 -15.17 16.83
N VAL A 73 24.31 -14.63 15.85
CA VAL A 73 24.77 -14.55 14.45
C VAL A 73 25.38 -13.20 14.10
N ASN A 74 24.58 -12.13 14.09
CA ASN A 74 25.07 -10.80 13.68
C ASN A 74 24.97 -9.79 14.84
N PHE A 75 26.10 -9.25 15.27
CA PHE A 75 26.18 -8.15 16.25
C PHE A 75 26.77 -6.86 15.65
N ASP A 76 27.02 -6.85 14.35
CA ASP A 76 27.63 -5.71 13.66
C ASP A 76 26.53 -4.75 13.15
N ILE A 77 26.50 -3.54 13.72
CA ILE A 77 25.52 -2.51 13.36
C ILE A 77 25.64 -2.08 11.89
N PRO A 78 26.84 -1.78 11.35
CA PRO A 78 27.01 -1.50 9.93
C PRO A 78 26.42 -2.58 9.03
N SER A 79 26.71 -3.86 9.31
CA SER A 79 26.13 -4.98 8.57
C SER A 79 24.59 -5.00 8.61
N CYS A 80 23.97 -4.66 9.74
CA CYS A 80 22.49 -4.56 9.81
C CYS A 80 21.94 -3.40 8.97
N ILE A 81 22.67 -2.30 8.87
CA ILE A 81 22.29 -1.16 8.01
C ILE A 81 22.41 -1.56 6.53
N ASP A 82 23.50 -2.22 6.14
CA ASP A 82 23.70 -2.72 4.78
C ASP A 82 22.57 -3.69 4.38
N LEU A 83 22.15 -4.58 5.30
CA LEU A 83 21.02 -5.48 5.09
C LEU A 83 19.70 -4.73 4.94
N ALA A 84 19.50 -3.61 5.64
CA ALA A 84 18.30 -2.80 5.49
C ALA A 84 18.22 -2.13 4.12
N ILE A 85 19.35 -1.59 3.61
CA ILE A 85 19.44 -1.05 2.25
C ILE A 85 19.28 -2.14 1.20
N GLU A 86 19.92 -3.30 1.38
CA GLU A 86 19.74 -4.47 0.52
C GLU A 86 18.27 -4.92 0.48
N SER A 87 17.58 -4.89 1.63
CA SER A 87 16.14 -5.20 1.69
C SER A 87 15.30 -4.25 0.83
N GLY A 88 15.69 -2.97 0.73
CA GLY A 88 15.06 -2.02 -0.17
C GLY A 88 15.18 -2.43 -1.62
N ASN A 89 16.38 -2.80 -2.07
CA ASN A 89 16.62 -3.28 -3.44
C ASN A 89 15.85 -4.56 -3.75
N ILE A 90 15.80 -5.50 -2.79
CA ILE A 90 15.03 -6.74 -2.94
C ILE A 90 13.52 -6.46 -2.97
N ASN A 91 13.05 -5.48 -2.20
CA ASN A 91 11.64 -5.08 -2.22
C ASN A 91 11.25 -4.41 -3.54
N ILE A 92 12.13 -3.59 -4.14
CA ILE A 92 11.94 -3.07 -5.51
C ILE A 92 11.70 -4.24 -6.48
N LYS A 93 12.55 -5.27 -6.42
CA LYS A 93 12.41 -6.46 -7.26
C LYS A 93 11.09 -7.18 -7.02
N ALA A 94 10.66 -7.33 -5.76
CA ALA A 94 9.39 -7.95 -5.41
C ALA A 94 8.18 -7.16 -5.93
N MET A 95 8.18 -5.84 -5.77
CA MET A 95 7.11 -4.98 -6.30
C MET A 95 7.08 -4.99 -7.83
N SER A 96 8.23 -4.91 -8.51
CA SER A 96 8.32 -5.02 -9.98
C SER A 96 7.81 -6.38 -10.46
N GLY A 97 8.20 -7.47 -9.81
CA GLY A 97 7.76 -8.82 -10.16
C GLY A 97 6.25 -9.01 -10.01
N LEU A 98 5.67 -8.50 -8.92
CA LEU A 98 4.22 -8.53 -8.72
C LEU A 98 3.48 -7.67 -9.73
N LYS A 99 3.98 -6.46 -10.02
CA LYS A 99 3.39 -5.58 -11.03
C LYS A 99 3.38 -6.22 -12.41
N GLN A 100 4.50 -6.83 -12.80
CA GLN A 100 4.60 -7.56 -14.06
C GLN A 100 3.60 -8.72 -14.13
N ALA A 101 3.46 -9.50 -13.05
CA ALA A 101 2.48 -10.57 -12.96
C ALA A 101 1.04 -10.04 -13.14
N HIS A 102 0.70 -8.92 -12.50
CA HIS A 102 -0.60 -8.26 -12.69
C HIS A 102 -0.81 -7.82 -14.15
N ILE A 103 0.18 -7.20 -14.78
CA ILE A 103 0.08 -6.73 -16.17
C ILE A 103 -0.09 -7.90 -17.15
N GLU A 104 0.68 -8.97 -16.99
CA GLU A 104 0.59 -10.15 -17.87
C GLU A 104 -0.80 -10.80 -17.78
N ASN A 105 -1.32 -10.93 -16.56
CA ASN A 105 -2.61 -11.56 -16.32
C ASN A 105 -3.79 -10.64 -16.66
N TYR A 106 -3.68 -9.34 -16.40
CA TYR A 106 -4.83 -8.43 -16.42
C TYR A 106 -4.77 -7.23 -17.39
N GLY A 107 -3.62 -6.99 -18.01
CA GLY A 107 -3.33 -5.82 -18.84
C GLY A 107 -2.71 -4.67 -18.04
N GLU A 108 -2.14 -3.67 -18.72
CA GLU A 108 -1.71 -2.43 -18.05
C GLU A 108 -2.95 -1.70 -17.49
N PRO A 109 -2.91 -1.16 -16.26
CA PRO A 109 -3.98 -0.31 -15.76
C PRO A 109 -4.26 0.88 -16.67
N GLU A 110 -5.54 1.07 -16.97
CA GLU A 110 -6.06 2.24 -17.66
C GLU A 110 -6.90 3.06 -16.69
N VAL A 111 -6.94 4.38 -16.90
CA VAL A 111 -7.77 5.27 -16.08
C VAL A 111 -9.21 4.76 -16.04
N ALA A 112 -9.75 4.65 -14.84
CA ALA A 112 -11.10 4.17 -14.59
C ALA A 112 -11.81 5.06 -13.57
N GLU A 113 -13.02 5.49 -13.92
CA GLU A 113 -13.99 6.00 -12.96
C GLU A 113 -14.67 4.83 -12.26
N VAL A 114 -14.71 4.89 -10.93
CA VAL A 114 -15.25 3.85 -10.06
C VAL A 114 -16.38 4.45 -9.24
N LEU A 115 -17.58 3.87 -9.38
CA LEU A 115 -18.73 4.27 -8.58
C LEU A 115 -18.54 3.79 -7.13
N VAL A 116 -18.83 4.67 -6.18
CA VAL A 116 -18.84 4.34 -4.74
C VAL A 116 -20.28 4.43 -4.25
N GLY A 117 -20.78 3.32 -3.72
CA GLY A 117 -22.17 3.18 -3.27
C GLY A 117 -22.86 1.95 -3.83
N ALA A 118 -23.86 1.45 -3.12
CA ALA A 118 -24.55 0.23 -3.52
C ALA A 118 -25.43 0.43 -4.76
N GLN A 119 -25.50 -0.64 -5.56
CA GLN A 119 -26.43 -0.80 -6.67
C GLN A 119 -27.37 -1.95 -6.38
N LYS A 120 -28.61 -1.81 -6.86
CA LYS A 120 -29.65 -2.82 -6.67
C LYS A 120 -29.20 -4.24 -7.09
N GLY A 121 -29.45 -5.22 -6.22
CA GLY A 121 -29.23 -6.65 -6.47
C GLY A 121 -28.39 -7.34 -5.40
N HIS A 122 -28.20 -8.66 -5.54
CA HIS A 122 -27.30 -9.42 -4.66
C HIS A 122 -25.86 -8.92 -4.81
N GLY A 123 -25.07 -9.01 -3.74
CA GLY A 123 -23.69 -8.50 -3.72
C GLY A 123 -22.69 -9.48 -3.12
N ILE A 124 -21.42 -9.32 -3.48
CA ILE A 124 -20.24 -9.86 -2.78
C ILE A 124 -19.22 -8.72 -2.69
N LEU A 125 -18.58 -8.55 -1.52
CA LEU A 125 -17.52 -7.56 -1.31
C LEU A 125 -16.16 -8.25 -1.20
N VAL A 126 -15.17 -7.80 -1.97
CA VAL A 126 -13.79 -8.31 -1.90
C VAL A 126 -12.87 -7.23 -1.34
N THR A 127 -12.12 -7.55 -0.30
CA THR A 127 -11.15 -6.65 0.37
C THR A 127 -9.76 -7.30 0.46
N GLY A 128 -8.74 -6.49 0.75
CA GLY A 128 -7.34 -6.89 0.75
C GLY A 128 -6.66 -6.48 -0.56
N HIS A 129 -5.77 -7.32 -1.10
CA HIS A 129 -4.94 -6.96 -2.26
C HIS A 129 -4.94 -8.01 -3.38
N ASP A 130 -5.51 -9.19 -3.16
CA ASP A 130 -5.35 -10.32 -4.10
C ASP A 130 -6.29 -10.20 -5.31
N LEU A 131 -5.72 -9.78 -6.45
CA LEU A 131 -6.46 -9.64 -7.70
C LEU A 131 -6.84 -10.98 -8.35
N LYS A 132 -6.16 -12.08 -8.02
CA LYS A 132 -6.51 -13.43 -8.49
C LYS A 132 -7.78 -13.91 -7.81
N VAL A 133 -7.92 -13.67 -6.51
CA VAL A 133 -9.20 -13.94 -5.82
C VAL A 133 -10.33 -13.13 -6.44
N LEU A 134 -10.11 -11.83 -6.72
CA LEU A 134 -11.12 -11.02 -7.41
C LEU A 134 -11.48 -11.60 -8.78
N GLU A 135 -10.50 -12.04 -9.57
CA GLU A 135 -10.74 -12.66 -10.87
C GLU A 135 -11.60 -13.94 -10.76
N GLU A 136 -11.26 -14.83 -9.82
CA GLU A 136 -11.97 -16.09 -9.63
C GLU A 136 -13.41 -15.86 -9.14
N VAL A 137 -13.63 -14.91 -8.24
CA VAL A 137 -14.99 -14.48 -7.84
C VAL A 137 -15.75 -13.96 -9.04
N LEU A 138 -15.15 -13.11 -9.88
CA LEU A 138 -15.80 -12.56 -11.07
C LEU A 138 -16.18 -13.65 -12.08
N LYS A 139 -15.27 -14.58 -12.38
CA LYS A 139 -15.53 -15.74 -13.25
C LYS A 139 -16.69 -16.58 -12.73
N GLN A 140 -16.71 -16.88 -11.44
CA GLN A 140 -17.70 -17.79 -10.86
C GLN A 140 -19.06 -17.13 -10.62
N THR A 141 -19.13 -15.80 -10.54
CA THR A 141 -20.37 -15.03 -10.38
C THR A 141 -20.99 -14.56 -11.69
N GLU A 142 -20.28 -14.70 -12.82
CA GLU A 142 -20.76 -14.25 -14.13
C GLU A 142 -22.10 -14.90 -14.51
N GLY A 143 -23.08 -14.08 -14.88
CA GLY A 143 -24.42 -14.53 -15.25
C GLY A 143 -25.33 -14.95 -14.08
N LYS A 144 -24.89 -14.81 -12.82
CA LYS A 144 -25.67 -15.23 -11.64
C LYS A 144 -26.51 -14.12 -10.99
N GLY A 145 -26.47 -12.90 -11.53
CA GLY A 145 -27.19 -11.76 -10.96
C GLY A 145 -26.61 -11.22 -9.65
N ILE A 146 -25.31 -11.48 -9.40
CA ILE A 146 -24.58 -11.01 -8.23
C ILE A 146 -23.63 -9.89 -8.66
N ASN A 147 -23.74 -8.73 -8.02
CA ASN A 147 -22.80 -7.62 -8.15
C ASN A 147 -21.56 -7.91 -7.30
N VAL A 148 -20.36 -7.67 -7.85
CA VAL A 148 -19.09 -7.76 -7.13
C VAL A 148 -18.60 -6.35 -6.87
N TYR A 149 -18.24 -6.09 -5.62
CA TYR A 149 -17.71 -4.82 -5.15
C TYR A 149 -16.29 -4.99 -4.61
N THR A 150 -15.48 -3.94 -4.76
CA THR A 150 -14.17 -3.84 -4.12
C THR A 150 -14.26 -3.03 -2.83
N HIS A 151 -13.24 -3.14 -1.98
CA HIS A 151 -13.07 -2.30 -0.79
C HIS A 151 -11.57 -2.06 -0.55
N SER A 152 -11.23 -0.85 -0.08
CA SER A 152 -9.86 -0.46 0.29
C SER A 152 -8.84 -0.67 -0.85
N GLU A 153 -7.82 -1.50 -0.65
CA GLU A 153 -6.72 -1.70 -1.60
C GLU A 153 -7.14 -2.44 -2.88
N MET A 154 -8.39 -2.95 -2.95
CA MET A 154 -8.93 -3.58 -4.16
C MET A 154 -9.43 -2.57 -5.20
N LEU A 155 -9.44 -1.26 -4.92
CA LEU A 155 -9.90 -0.20 -5.84
C LEU A 155 -9.24 -0.30 -7.23
N ILE A 156 -7.94 -0.59 -7.28
CA ILE A 156 -7.19 -0.68 -8.54
C ILE A 156 -7.70 -1.81 -9.46
N GLY A 157 -8.41 -2.81 -8.92
CA GLY A 157 -9.01 -3.89 -9.71
C GLY A 157 -9.91 -3.38 -10.85
N HIS A 158 -10.50 -2.20 -10.68
CA HIS A 158 -11.32 -1.55 -11.71
C HIS A 158 -10.51 -0.97 -12.87
N ALA A 159 -9.21 -0.71 -12.71
CA ALA A 159 -8.36 -0.16 -13.76
C ALA A 159 -7.82 -1.22 -14.73
N TYR A 160 -7.76 -2.48 -14.29
CA TYR A 160 -7.21 -3.56 -15.09
C TYR A 160 -8.20 -4.01 -16.17
N PRO A 161 -7.89 -3.88 -17.49
CA PRO A 161 -8.86 -4.09 -18.57
C PRO A 161 -9.52 -5.48 -18.56
N LYS A 162 -8.78 -6.53 -18.25
CA LYS A 162 -9.32 -7.90 -18.22
C LYS A 162 -10.19 -8.19 -16.99
N LEU A 163 -10.10 -7.40 -15.92
CA LEU A 163 -11.03 -7.45 -14.78
C LEU A 163 -12.24 -6.54 -15.04
N ARG A 164 -12.01 -5.30 -15.52
CA ARG A 164 -13.06 -4.33 -15.87
C ARG A 164 -14.03 -4.81 -16.95
N LYS A 165 -13.65 -5.82 -17.76
CA LYS A 165 -14.55 -6.41 -18.76
C LYS A 165 -15.83 -7.00 -18.14
N TYR A 166 -15.77 -7.49 -16.91
CA TYR A 166 -16.90 -8.09 -16.20
C TYR A 166 -17.88 -7.00 -15.75
N LYS A 167 -19.06 -6.92 -16.39
CA LYS A 167 -20.04 -5.85 -16.16
C LYS A 167 -20.71 -5.88 -14.78
N HIS A 168 -20.53 -6.97 -14.04
CA HIS A 168 -20.99 -7.12 -12.66
C HIS A 168 -19.90 -6.78 -11.64
N LEU A 169 -18.68 -6.43 -12.04
CA LEU A 169 -17.77 -5.64 -11.19
C LEU A 169 -18.34 -4.22 -11.12
N LYS A 170 -19.08 -3.90 -10.05
CA LYS A 170 -20.00 -2.75 -10.01
C LYS A 170 -19.39 -1.46 -9.50
N GLY A 171 -18.44 -1.58 -8.58
CA GLY A 171 -17.82 -0.42 -7.98
C GLY A 171 -17.17 -0.77 -6.66
N GLN A 172 -17.16 0.19 -5.76
CA GLN A 172 -16.57 0.08 -4.45
C GLN A 172 -17.59 0.39 -3.35
N LEU A 173 -17.49 -0.33 -2.23
CA LEU A 173 -18.19 -0.01 -1.00
C LEU A 173 -17.16 0.34 0.07
N GLY A 174 -17.34 1.48 0.75
CA GLY A 174 -16.39 1.98 1.74
C GLY A 174 -15.15 2.63 1.14
N GLY A 175 -14.16 2.88 1.99
CA GLY A 175 -12.90 3.52 1.68
C GLY A 175 -11.75 2.82 2.39
N PRO A 176 -11.21 3.39 3.48
CA PRO A 176 -10.03 2.84 4.16
C PRO A 176 -10.37 1.60 4.99
N TRP A 177 -9.39 0.70 5.14
CA TRP A 177 -9.56 -0.58 5.81
C TRP A 177 -10.18 -0.55 7.22
N TYR A 178 -10.09 0.55 7.97
CA TYR A 178 -10.65 0.60 9.32
C TYR A 178 -12.15 0.92 9.36
N ASP A 179 -12.77 1.28 8.23
CA ASP A 179 -14.22 1.49 8.14
C ASP A 179 -15.02 0.18 8.03
N GLN A 180 -14.32 -0.97 7.89
CA GLN A 180 -14.91 -2.28 7.71
C GLN A 180 -16.02 -2.60 8.71
N LYS A 181 -15.91 -2.20 9.98
CA LYS A 181 -16.97 -2.44 10.96
C LYS A 181 -18.28 -1.74 10.57
N GLU A 182 -18.20 -0.51 10.08
CA GLU A 182 -19.38 0.24 9.62
C GLU A 182 -19.90 -0.32 8.29
N ILE A 183 -18.99 -0.50 7.32
CA ILE A 183 -19.33 -0.94 5.96
C ILE A 183 -19.86 -2.37 5.95
N PHE A 184 -19.23 -3.27 6.67
CA PHE A 184 -19.63 -4.67 6.70
C PHE A 184 -20.94 -4.84 7.43
N SER A 185 -21.22 -4.08 8.50
CA SER A 185 -22.53 -4.07 9.15
C SER A 185 -23.62 -3.47 8.28
N LYS A 186 -23.32 -2.39 7.54
CA LYS A 186 -24.27 -1.70 6.65
C LYS A 186 -24.75 -2.60 5.51
N TYR A 187 -23.84 -3.29 4.82
CA TYR A 187 -24.19 -4.09 3.65
C TYR A 187 -24.32 -5.57 4.03
N ASN A 188 -25.55 -6.08 3.95
CA ASN A 188 -25.85 -7.48 4.29
C ASN A 188 -25.52 -8.44 3.13
N ILE A 189 -24.23 -8.52 2.79
CA ILE A 189 -23.69 -9.35 1.72
C ILE A 189 -22.47 -10.15 2.21
N PRO A 190 -22.07 -11.24 1.54
CA PRO A 190 -20.83 -11.94 1.86
C PRO A 190 -19.61 -11.08 1.57
N ILE A 191 -18.59 -11.25 2.40
CA ILE A 191 -17.33 -10.51 2.33
C ILE A 191 -16.18 -11.52 2.23
N ILE A 192 -15.28 -11.31 1.28
CA ILE A 192 -14.06 -12.10 1.11
C ILE A 192 -12.87 -11.23 1.48
N VAL A 193 -12.14 -11.63 2.53
CA VAL A 193 -10.92 -10.98 3.00
C VAL A 193 -9.72 -11.76 2.48
N THR A 194 -8.99 -11.15 1.55
CA THR A 194 -7.91 -11.84 0.82
C THR A 194 -6.55 -11.71 1.48
N THR A 195 -6.31 -10.60 2.16
CA THR A 195 -5.07 -10.25 2.84
C THR A 195 -5.39 -9.31 4.00
N ASN A 196 -4.36 -8.81 4.68
CA ASN A 196 -4.51 -7.68 5.58
C ASN A 196 -5.16 -6.46 4.88
N CYS A 197 -5.89 -5.60 5.58
CA CYS A 197 -6.11 -5.61 7.03
C CYS A 197 -7.50 -6.14 7.39
N GLY A 198 -7.67 -7.46 7.56
CA GLY A 198 -8.89 -8.03 8.13
C GLY A 198 -9.04 -7.65 9.60
N LEU A 199 -10.17 -7.04 9.96
CA LEU A 199 -10.53 -6.79 11.35
C LEU A 199 -11.25 -8.00 11.93
N ILE A 200 -11.04 -8.28 13.22
CA ILE A 200 -11.87 -9.26 13.95
C ILE A 200 -13.34 -8.86 13.74
N PRO A 201 -14.16 -9.73 13.14
CA PRO A 201 -15.52 -9.37 12.78
C PRO A 201 -16.39 -9.19 14.02
N ALA A 202 -17.36 -8.29 13.94
CA ALA A 202 -18.44 -8.25 14.92
C ALA A 202 -19.38 -9.45 14.70
N ASP A 203 -19.98 -9.95 15.80
CA ASP A 203 -20.85 -11.13 15.77
C ASP A 203 -22.00 -11.01 14.75
N GLU A 204 -22.48 -9.80 14.50
CA GLU A 204 -23.61 -9.53 13.59
C GLU A 204 -23.33 -9.81 12.10
N TYR A 205 -22.05 -9.84 11.70
CA TYR A 205 -21.64 -10.11 10.32
C TYR A 205 -20.55 -11.18 10.18
N ALA A 206 -20.06 -11.75 11.29
CA ALA A 206 -19.02 -12.77 11.26
C ALA A 206 -19.40 -14.01 10.43
N ASN A 207 -20.69 -14.38 10.42
CA ASN A 207 -21.22 -15.54 9.68
C ASN A 207 -21.22 -15.39 8.14
N ARG A 208 -20.83 -14.22 7.63
CA ARG A 208 -20.77 -13.91 6.20
C ARG A 208 -19.41 -13.32 5.79
N ILE A 209 -18.38 -13.50 6.62
CA ILE A 209 -17.00 -13.24 6.26
C ILE A 209 -16.33 -14.57 5.90
N TYR A 210 -15.59 -14.56 4.80
CA TYR A 210 -14.74 -15.64 4.33
C TYR A 210 -13.31 -15.12 4.25
N THR A 211 -12.34 -15.93 4.65
CA THR A 211 -10.92 -15.64 4.44
C THR A 211 -10.33 -16.57 3.41
N THR A 212 -9.19 -16.20 2.82
CA THR A 212 -8.48 -17.02 1.84
C THR A 212 -6.97 -16.75 1.92
N GLY A 213 -6.15 -17.68 1.43
CA GLY A 213 -4.70 -17.56 1.45
C GLY A 213 -4.15 -17.58 2.88
N ILE A 214 -3.22 -16.68 3.20
CA ILE A 214 -2.66 -16.60 4.57
C ILE A 214 -3.60 -15.89 5.56
N GLU A 215 -4.61 -15.16 5.08
CA GLU A 215 -5.53 -14.42 5.95
C GLU A 215 -6.39 -15.36 6.79
N GLN A 216 -6.45 -15.10 8.10
CA GLN A 216 -7.22 -15.90 9.06
C GLN A 216 -7.90 -14.99 10.07
N LEU A 217 -9.23 -15.10 10.18
CA LEU A 217 -10.04 -14.40 11.17
C LEU A 217 -10.77 -15.44 12.05
N PRO A 218 -11.04 -15.13 13.32
CA PRO A 218 -11.71 -16.07 14.20
C PRO A 218 -13.16 -16.31 13.75
N ASN A 219 -13.58 -17.57 13.79
CA ASN A 219 -14.96 -18.00 13.51
C ASN A 219 -15.48 -17.68 12.09
N THR A 220 -14.58 -17.53 11.12
CA THR A 220 -14.94 -17.31 9.71
C THR A 220 -14.55 -18.54 8.87
N PRO A 221 -15.37 -18.99 7.90
CA PRO A 221 -14.95 -20.00 6.94
C PRO A 221 -13.70 -19.56 6.15
N HIS A 222 -12.91 -20.54 5.72
CA HIS A 222 -11.67 -20.33 4.97
C HIS A 222 -11.74 -21.06 3.62
N ILE A 223 -11.28 -20.40 2.55
CA ILE A 223 -11.33 -20.89 1.17
C ILE A 223 -9.91 -20.93 0.59
N ASP A 224 -9.39 -22.13 0.32
CA ASP A 224 -8.01 -22.33 -0.18
C ASP A 224 -7.93 -22.96 -1.59
N ASP A 225 -9.05 -23.44 -2.12
CA ASP A 225 -9.15 -24.13 -3.41
C ASP A 225 -9.76 -23.25 -4.51
N PHE A 226 -9.97 -21.96 -4.22
CA PHE A 226 -10.70 -21.01 -5.06
C PHE A 226 -12.14 -21.46 -5.38
N ASP A 227 -12.77 -22.36 -4.60
CA ASP A 227 -14.19 -22.66 -4.75
C ASP A 227 -15.05 -21.66 -3.96
N PHE A 228 -15.66 -20.71 -4.65
CA PHE A 228 -16.54 -19.71 -4.04
C PHE A 228 -18.02 -20.13 -4.05
N SER A 229 -18.34 -21.41 -4.24
CA SER A 229 -19.73 -21.90 -4.31
C SER A 229 -20.56 -21.52 -3.09
N ASP A 230 -19.99 -21.63 -1.89
CA ASP A 230 -20.67 -21.31 -0.63
C ASP A 230 -20.91 -19.81 -0.48
N VAL A 231 -19.95 -18.98 -0.89
CA VAL A 231 -20.10 -17.51 -0.91
C VAL A 231 -21.22 -17.12 -1.88
N ILE A 232 -21.22 -17.70 -3.07
CA ILE A 232 -22.22 -17.44 -4.12
C ILE A 232 -23.61 -17.85 -3.65
N LYS A 233 -23.73 -19.02 -3.02
CA LYS A 233 -24.99 -19.47 -2.44
C LYS A 233 -25.49 -18.51 -1.37
N GLN A 234 -24.61 -18.12 -0.43
CA GLN A 234 -24.98 -17.17 0.63
C GLN A 234 -25.38 -15.81 0.06
N ALA A 235 -24.69 -15.31 -0.98
CA ALA A 235 -25.03 -14.04 -1.64
C ALA A 235 -26.48 -14.02 -2.18
N LEU A 236 -26.94 -15.15 -2.74
CA LEU A 236 -28.30 -15.31 -3.27
C LEU A 236 -29.36 -15.53 -2.18
N GLU A 237 -28.97 -16.03 -1.00
CA GLU A 237 -29.86 -16.20 0.15
C GLU A 237 -30.05 -14.91 0.95
N LEU A 238 -29.04 -14.04 0.95
CA LEU A 238 -29.09 -12.73 1.61
C LEU A 238 -29.94 -11.73 0.80
N PRO A 239 -30.55 -10.73 1.47
CA PRO A 239 -31.35 -9.71 0.80
C PRO A 239 -30.57 -8.97 -0.29
N GLU A 240 -31.26 -8.58 -1.36
CA GLU A 240 -30.68 -7.66 -2.34
C GLU A 240 -30.32 -6.32 -1.68
N LEU A 241 -29.24 -5.70 -2.15
CA LEU A 241 -28.94 -4.31 -1.85
C LEU A 241 -29.96 -3.40 -2.55
N GLU A 242 -30.23 -2.26 -1.93
CA GLU A 242 -30.96 -1.16 -2.56
C GLU A 242 -30.00 -0.24 -3.33
N ASP A 243 -30.54 0.55 -4.25
CA ASP A 243 -29.74 1.55 -4.98
C ASP A 243 -29.47 2.76 -4.08
N GLU A 244 -28.21 3.19 -4.01
CA GLU A 244 -27.80 4.37 -3.26
C GLU A 244 -27.42 5.52 -4.19
N GLU A 245 -27.36 6.74 -3.63
CA GLU A 245 -26.65 7.85 -4.27
C GLU A 245 -25.16 7.50 -4.36
N LYS A 246 -24.56 7.77 -5.52
CA LYS A 246 -23.21 7.33 -5.84
C LYS A 246 -22.29 8.52 -5.96
N THR A 247 -21.10 8.40 -5.38
CA THR A 247 -19.97 9.26 -5.71
C THR A 247 -19.04 8.52 -6.69
N THR A 248 -18.02 9.21 -7.18
CA THR A 248 -17.04 8.62 -8.12
C THR A 248 -15.64 8.85 -7.58
N LEU A 249 -14.81 7.82 -7.70
CA LEU A 249 -13.36 7.89 -7.51
C LEU A 249 -12.67 7.56 -8.83
N THR A 250 -11.43 8.01 -8.99
CA THR A 250 -10.61 7.68 -10.16
C THR A 250 -9.39 6.89 -9.73
N THR A 251 -9.03 5.87 -10.51
CA THR A 251 -7.83 5.05 -10.29
C THR A 251 -7.24 4.59 -11.63
N GLY A 252 -6.06 3.98 -11.62
CA GLY A 252 -5.53 3.31 -12.82
C GLY A 252 -4.56 4.11 -13.66
N PHE A 253 -3.84 5.06 -13.08
CA PHE A 253 -2.77 5.76 -13.77
C PHE A 253 -1.51 4.87 -13.85
N GLY A 254 -1.58 3.82 -14.69
CA GLY A 254 -0.46 2.93 -14.97
C GLY A 254 0.71 3.65 -15.65
N LYS A 255 1.84 2.95 -15.77
CA LYS A 255 3.08 3.54 -16.31
C LYS A 255 2.86 4.10 -17.71
N THR A 256 2.24 3.32 -18.59
CA THR A 256 1.97 3.73 -19.98
C THR A 256 1.08 4.97 -20.03
N THR A 257 0.07 5.04 -19.18
CA THR A 257 -0.82 6.21 -19.06
C THR A 257 -0.02 7.45 -18.67
N VAL A 258 0.79 7.38 -17.61
CA VAL A 258 1.57 8.54 -17.15
C VAL A 258 2.65 8.93 -18.16
N LEU A 259 3.36 7.96 -18.74
CA LEU A 259 4.38 8.23 -19.76
C LEU A 259 3.79 8.80 -21.05
N SER A 260 2.54 8.48 -21.39
CA SER A 260 1.85 9.14 -22.52
C SER A 260 1.61 10.64 -22.27
N LEU A 261 1.63 11.07 -21.01
CA LEU A 261 1.56 12.47 -20.61
C LEU A 261 2.94 13.10 -20.41
N ALA A 262 4.05 12.36 -20.56
CA ALA A 262 5.39 12.82 -20.18
C ALA A 262 5.82 14.10 -20.91
N ASP A 263 5.56 14.21 -22.21
CA ASP A 263 5.89 15.43 -22.98
C ASP A 263 5.07 16.63 -22.50
N ASN A 264 3.77 16.45 -22.23
CA ASN A 264 2.90 17.49 -21.69
C ASN A 264 3.31 17.90 -20.27
N ILE A 265 3.65 16.91 -19.42
CA ILE A 265 4.19 17.12 -18.07
C ILE A 265 5.50 17.91 -18.17
N LYS A 266 6.39 17.53 -19.08
CA LYS A 266 7.66 18.23 -19.31
C LYS A 266 7.41 19.68 -19.70
N GLU A 267 6.54 19.94 -20.67
CA GLU A 267 6.21 21.29 -21.11
C GLU A 267 5.59 22.10 -19.96
N ALA A 268 4.67 21.51 -19.19
CA ALA A 268 4.03 22.15 -18.05
C ALA A 268 5.03 22.50 -16.94
N VAL A 269 6.01 21.63 -16.66
CA VAL A 269 7.08 21.90 -15.70
C VAL A 269 8.02 23.00 -16.21
N LEU A 270 8.51 22.88 -17.46
CA LEU A 270 9.44 23.86 -18.04
C LEU A 270 8.81 25.26 -18.22
N SER A 271 7.49 25.33 -18.43
CA SER A 271 6.75 26.59 -18.52
C SER A 271 6.32 27.14 -17.14
N GLY A 272 6.56 26.40 -16.06
CA GLY A 272 6.20 26.78 -14.69
C GLY A 272 4.71 26.66 -14.36
N LYS A 273 3.93 25.94 -15.18
CA LYS A 273 2.51 25.61 -14.94
C LYS A 273 2.34 24.52 -13.88
N ILE A 274 3.26 23.56 -13.85
CA ILE A 274 3.41 22.63 -12.73
C ILE A 274 4.71 22.99 -12.01
N LYS A 275 4.60 23.38 -10.75
CA LYS A 275 5.76 23.76 -9.92
C LYS A 275 6.27 22.63 -9.05
N GLN A 276 5.38 21.74 -8.60
CA GLN A 276 5.75 20.67 -7.68
C GLN A 276 4.85 19.44 -7.85
N PHE A 277 5.47 18.28 -7.80
CA PHE A 277 4.82 17.00 -7.62
C PHE A 277 4.91 16.56 -6.16
N PHE A 278 3.83 16.00 -5.64
CA PHE A 278 3.81 15.37 -4.32
C PHE A 278 3.53 13.89 -4.48
N VAL A 279 4.44 13.04 -4.02
CA VAL A 279 4.16 11.61 -3.85
C VAL A 279 3.56 11.44 -2.46
N MET A 280 2.25 11.14 -2.42
CA MET A 280 1.47 11.09 -1.18
C MET A 280 0.77 9.75 -0.98
N GLY A 281 0.39 9.47 0.26
CA GLY A 281 -0.26 8.22 0.62
C GLY A 281 0.71 7.23 1.24
N GLY A 282 0.50 5.95 0.98
CA GLY A 282 1.04 4.85 1.78
C GLY A 282 -0.09 4.16 2.53
N CYS A 283 0.06 3.94 3.84
CA CYS A 283 -0.96 3.27 4.63
C CYS A 283 -1.75 4.24 5.51
N ASP A 284 -3.07 4.03 5.58
CA ASP A 284 -3.96 4.81 6.46
C ASP A 284 -4.12 4.16 7.85
N VAL A 285 -4.43 4.98 8.86
CA VAL A 285 -4.66 4.58 10.25
C VAL A 285 -5.85 5.31 10.86
N PRO A 286 -6.57 4.74 11.84
CA PRO A 286 -7.76 5.35 12.42
C PRO A 286 -7.48 6.57 13.35
N TYR A 287 -6.27 7.11 13.37
CA TYR A 287 -5.88 8.29 14.16
C TYR A 287 -6.40 9.57 13.50
N LYS A 288 -7.65 9.92 13.79
CA LYS A 288 -8.34 11.02 13.10
C LYS A 288 -7.58 12.34 13.17
N SER A 289 -7.12 12.78 14.34
CA SER A 289 -6.44 14.06 14.53
C SER A 289 -5.13 14.16 13.74
N GLU A 290 -4.31 13.14 13.81
CA GLU A 290 -2.98 13.13 13.22
C GLU A 290 -3.02 12.88 11.72
N MET A 291 -3.95 12.05 11.25
CA MET A 291 -4.11 11.77 9.82
C MET A 291 -4.88 12.87 9.07
N GLU A 292 -5.58 13.76 9.77
CA GLU A 292 -6.23 14.93 9.14
C GLU A 292 -5.20 15.85 8.46
N TYR A 293 -3.93 15.80 8.94
CA TYR A 293 -2.79 16.43 8.30
C TYR A 293 -2.81 16.24 6.77
N TYR A 294 -2.97 15.00 6.28
CA TYR A 294 -2.86 14.71 4.85
C TYR A 294 -4.00 15.33 4.03
N ARG A 295 -5.20 15.39 4.60
CA ARG A 295 -6.34 16.01 3.94
C ARG A 295 -6.17 17.53 3.88
N GLU A 296 -5.78 18.14 5.00
CA GLU A 296 -5.57 19.59 5.07
C GLU A 296 -4.36 20.02 4.24
N PHE A 297 -3.29 19.22 4.20
CA PHE A 297 -2.15 19.41 3.30
C PHE A 297 -2.63 19.52 1.85
N VAL A 298 -3.38 18.53 1.37
CA VAL A 298 -3.89 18.53 -0.01
C VAL A 298 -4.81 19.71 -0.31
N LYS A 299 -5.71 20.09 0.62
CA LYS A 299 -6.60 21.25 0.43
C LYS A 299 -5.85 22.58 0.35
N GLN A 300 -4.70 22.68 1.00
CA GLN A 300 -3.89 23.90 1.04
C GLN A 300 -2.87 23.98 -0.11
N LEU A 301 -2.69 22.90 -0.87
CA LEU A 301 -1.77 22.89 -1.99
C LEU A 301 -2.20 23.88 -3.10
N PRO A 302 -1.28 24.72 -3.60
CA PRO A 302 -1.54 25.59 -4.74
C PRO A 302 -2.02 24.81 -5.98
N GLU A 303 -2.83 25.45 -6.83
CA GLU A 303 -3.39 24.85 -8.05
C GLU A 303 -2.33 24.44 -9.09
N ASP A 304 -1.08 24.91 -8.97
CA ASP A 304 0.06 24.56 -9.83
C ASP A 304 0.85 23.32 -9.35
N THR A 305 0.19 22.43 -8.62
CA THR A 305 0.79 21.20 -8.05
C THR A 305 0.04 19.94 -8.47
N VAL A 306 0.74 18.81 -8.54
CA VAL A 306 0.16 17.49 -8.88
C VAL A 306 0.50 16.46 -7.82
N ILE A 307 -0.46 15.60 -7.46
CA ILE A 307 -0.30 14.54 -6.48
C ILE A 307 -0.26 13.18 -7.19
N LEU A 308 0.80 12.42 -6.95
CA LEU A 308 0.92 11.00 -7.27
C LEU A 308 0.59 10.21 -6.00
N CYS A 309 -0.49 9.43 -5.98
CA CYS A 309 -0.87 8.68 -4.79
C CYS A 309 -0.84 7.16 -4.95
N VAL A 310 -0.55 6.48 -3.84
CA VAL A 310 -0.47 5.02 -3.73
C VAL A 310 -1.05 4.54 -2.40
N GLY A 311 -1.61 3.34 -2.40
CA GLY A 311 -2.11 2.67 -1.20
C GLY A 311 -3.28 3.39 -0.51
N CYS A 312 -3.76 2.81 0.58
CA CYS A 312 -4.98 3.23 1.26
C CYS A 312 -4.89 4.61 1.93
N GLY A 313 -3.69 5.18 2.09
CA GLY A 313 -3.52 6.59 2.47
C GLY A 313 -4.26 7.56 1.55
N LYS A 314 -4.52 7.15 0.29
CA LYS A 314 -5.32 7.92 -0.68
C LYS A 314 -6.71 8.30 -0.17
N TYR A 315 -7.33 7.50 0.70
CA TYR A 315 -8.69 7.74 1.20
C TYR A 315 -8.82 8.99 2.08
N ARG A 316 -7.70 9.66 2.39
CA ARG A 316 -7.70 10.96 3.05
C ARG A 316 -8.07 12.12 2.13
N PHE A 317 -7.89 11.96 0.82
CA PHE A 317 -8.01 13.06 -0.13
C PHE A 317 -8.50 12.67 -1.52
N ASN A 318 -8.69 11.38 -1.83
CA ASN A 318 -9.10 10.95 -3.17
C ASN A 318 -10.57 11.24 -3.52
N ASP A 319 -11.36 11.68 -2.55
CA ASP A 319 -12.71 12.19 -2.71
C ASP A 319 -12.75 13.67 -3.10
N LEU A 320 -11.61 14.38 -3.05
CA LEU A 320 -11.53 15.80 -3.38
C LEU A 320 -11.48 16.00 -4.90
N ASP A 321 -12.27 16.95 -5.39
CA ASP A 321 -12.13 17.46 -6.75
C ASP A 321 -11.01 18.50 -6.78
N LEU A 322 -9.84 18.09 -7.28
CA LEU A 322 -8.65 18.95 -7.40
C LEU A 322 -8.51 19.58 -8.78
N GLY A 323 -9.35 19.22 -9.74
CA GLY A 323 -9.25 19.65 -11.15
C GLY A 323 -8.04 19.10 -11.91
N ASP A 324 -7.68 19.78 -12.99
CA ASP A 324 -6.57 19.45 -13.87
C ASP A 324 -5.74 20.69 -14.23
N ILE A 325 -4.51 20.47 -14.72
CA ILE A 325 -3.63 21.49 -15.28
C ILE A 325 -3.42 21.15 -16.76
N ASP A 326 -4.09 21.87 -17.64
CA ASP A 326 -4.05 21.64 -19.10
C ASP A 326 -4.36 20.19 -19.50
N GLY A 327 -5.35 19.57 -18.84
CA GLY A 327 -5.76 18.19 -19.07
C GLY A 327 -4.94 17.14 -18.30
N ILE A 328 -3.95 17.55 -17.49
CA ILE A 328 -3.22 16.67 -16.57
C ILE A 328 -3.95 16.68 -15.22
N PRO A 329 -4.57 15.56 -14.79
CA PRO A 329 -5.26 15.51 -13.50
C PRO A 329 -4.33 15.87 -12.34
N ARG A 330 -4.79 16.71 -11.42
CA ARG A 330 -4.01 17.06 -10.21
C ARG A 330 -3.92 15.93 -9.19
N LEU A 331 -4.77 14.91 -9.32
CA LEU A 331 -4.68 13.67 -8.55
C LEU A 331 -4.51 12.49 -9.50
N ILE A 332 -3.38 11.79 -9.36
CA ILE A 332 -2.98 10.63 -10.17
C ILE A 332 -2.83 9.44 -9.21
N ASP A 333 -3.85 8.58 -9.17
CA ASP A 333 -3.82 7.35 -8.37
C ASP A 333 -3.17 6.20 -9.14
N LEU A 334 -1.98 5.80 -8.67
CA LEU A 334 -1.18 4.73 -9.27
C LEU A 334 -1.66 3.33 -8.86
N GLY A 335 -2.41 3.20 -7.76
CA GLY A 335 -3.00 1.93 -7.31
C GLY A 335 -2.67 1.54 -5.87
N GLN A 336 -2.35 0.27 -5.66
CA GLN A 336 -2.04 -0.31 -4.35
C GLN A 336 -0.71 0.20 -3.79
N CYS A 337 -0.40 -0.17 -2.54
CA CYS A 337 0.92 0.08 -1.98
C CYS A 337 2.08 -0.49 -2.82
N ASN A 338 1.95 -1.67 -3.43
CA ASN A 338 2.94 -2.22 -4.36
C ASN A 338 3.12 -1.41 -5.64
N ASP A 339 2.10 -0.64 -6.07
CA ASP A 339 2.22 0.23 -7.25
C ASP A 339 3.12 1.46 -6.99
N ALA A 340 3.70 1.60 -5.78
CA ALA A 340 4.83 2.51 -5.52
C ALA A 340 6.00 2.30 -6.50
N ILE A 341 6.17 1.07 -7.03
CA ILE A 341 7.15 0.81 -8.08
C ILE A 341 6.87 1.61 -9.36
N VAL A 342 5.60 1.81 -9.72
CA VAL A 342 5.21 2.63 -10.87
C VAL A 342 5.67 4.07 -10.65
N GLY A 343 5.50 4.59 -9.42
CA GLY A 343 6.00 5.91 -9.04
C GLY A 343 7.52 6.02 -9.18
N ALA A 344 8.28 5.04 -8.67
CA ALA A 344 9.74 5.01 -8.82
C ALA A 344 10.18 4.96 -10.29
N GLU A 345 9.52 4.15 -11.12
CA GLU A 345 9.79 4.08 -12.56
C GLU A 345 9.46 5.38 -13.29
N ILE A 346 8.37 6.06 -12.92
CA ILE A 346 8.04 7.39 -13.45
C ILE A 346 9.14 8.38 -13.08
N LEU A 347 9.57 8.43 -11.82
CA LEU A 347 10.61 9.36 -11.39
C LEU A 347 11.93 9.14 -12.12
N LEU A 348 12.35 7.88 -12.27
CA LEU A 348 13.54 7.54 -13.06
C LEU A 348 13.39 8.00 -14.51
N ALA A 349 12.23 7.76 -15.15
CA ALA A 349 11.99 8.27 -16.49
C ALA A 349 12.05 9.81 -16.57
N LEU A 350 11.52 10.51 -15.55
CA LEU A 350 11.58 11.97 -15.49
C LEU A 350 13.01 12.50 -15.34
N THR A 351 13.91 11.78 -14.63
CA THR A 351 15.33 12.19 -14.57
C THR A 351 15.97 12.26 -15.96
N GLU A 352 15.68 11.30 -16.83
CA GLU A 352 16.15 11.28 -18.22
C GLU A 352 15.51 12.39 -19.05
N VAL A 353 14.21 12.62 -18.84
CA VAL A 353 13.44 13.62 -19.59
C VAL A 353 13.90 15.05 -19.27
N PHE A 354 14.22 15.35 -18.01
CA PHE A 354 14.62 16.68 -17.56
C PHE A 354 16.13 16.91 -17.51
N ASP A 355 16.96 15.88 -17.69
CA ASP A 355 18.41 15.93 -17.48
C ASP A 355 18.76 16.42 -16.06
N MET A 356 18.09 15.82 -15.06
CA MET A 356 18.17 16.19 -13.64
C MET A 356 18.48 14.97 -12.80
N GLY A 357 19.19 15.15 -11.68
CA GLY A 357 19.31 14.10 -10.67
C GLY A 357 17.96 13.78 -10.02
N LEU A 358 17.83 12.57 -9.46
CA LEU A 358 16.59 12.12 -8.81
C LEU A 358 16.10 13.09 -7.71
N ASN A 359 17.03 13.62 -6.91
CA ASN A 359 16.75 14.57 -5.84
C ASN A 359 16.65 16.03 -6.31
N ASP A 360 16.94 16.31 -7.58
CA ASP A 360 16.79 17.65 -8.17
C ASP A 360 15.40 17.83 -8.81
N LEU A 361 14.69 16.74 -9.12
CA LEU A 361 13.33 16.80 -9.63
C LEU A 361 12.42 17.58 -8.67
N PRO A 362 11.41 18.33 -9.19
CA PRO A 362 10.44 19.06 -8.37
C PRO A 362 9.42 18.09 -7.76
N VAL A 363 9.88 17.14 -6.96
CA VAL A 363 9.11 16.05 -6.38
C VAL A 363 9.40 16.01 -4.89
N THR A 364 8.35 15.98 -4.07
CA THR A 364 8.48 15.74 -2.62
C THR A 364 7.62 14.58 -2.19
N PHE A 365 8.18 13.74 -1.33
CA PHE A 365 7.47 12.62 -0.74
C PHE A 365 6.89 13.03 0.61
N VAL A 366 5.58 12.84 0.78
CA VAL A 366 4.85 13.10 2.02
C VAL A 366 4.02 11.86 2.34
N LEU A 367 4.63 10.94 3.08
CA LEU A 367 4.18 9.56 3.21
C LEU A 367 3.57 9.25 4.56
N SER A 368 2.42 8.57 4.51
CA SER A 368 1.79 7.94 5.66
C SER A 368 2.18 6.47 5.74
N TRP A 369 2.29 5.94 6.95
CA TRP A 369 2.60 4.51 7.14
C TRP A 369 1.82 3.90 8.31
N MET A 370 1.77 2.57 8.32
CA MET A 370 1.20 1.77 9.39
C MET A 370 1.96 0.47 9.57
N GLU A 371 2.00 -0.35 8.53
CA GLU A 371 2.42 -1.74 8.61
C GLU A 371 3.68 -2.00 7.78
N GLN A 372 4.01 -3.28 7.61
CA GLN A 372 5.32 -3.73 7.19
C GLN A 372 5.58 -3.57 5.69
N LYS A 373 4.54 -3.60 4.85
CA LYS A 373 4.69 -3.24 3.43
C LYS A 373 5.17 -1.80 3.28
N ALA A 374 4.59 -0.86 4.04
CA ALA A 374 5.06 0.53 4.04
C ALA A 374 6.52 0.68 4.51
N VAL A 375 6.95 -0.09 5.53
CA VAL A 375 8.36 -0.10 5.98
C VAL A 375 9.29 -0.57 4.87
N SER A 376 8.95 -1.64 4.15
CA SER A 376 9.76 -2.13 3.02
C SER A 376 9.79 -1.15 1.84
N ILE A 377 8.70 -0.41 1.59
CA ILE A 377 8.65 0.67 0.59
C ILE A 377 9.57 1.81 1.00
N LEU A 378 9.56 2.25 2.26
CA LEU A 378 10.48 3.29 2.73
C LEU A 378 11.93 2.90 2.42
N TRP A 379 12.34 1.68 2.78
CA TRP A 379 13.69 1.19 2.45
C TRP A 379 13.97 1.11 0.96
N SER A 380 12.96 0.84 0.14
CA SER A 380 13.10 0.88 -1.33
C SER A 380 13.46 2.30 -1.79
N LEU A 381 12.77 3.31 -1.27
CA LEU A 381 13.04 4.71 -1.60
C LEU A 381 14.43 5.14 -1.13
N LEU A 382 14.82 4.76 0.09
CA LEU A 382 16.16 5.05 0.62
C LEU A 382 17.26 4.33 -0.18
N ALA A 383 17.03 3.09 -0.62
CA ALA A 383 17.96 2.34 -1.46
C ALA A 383 18.15 2.97 -2.86
N LEU A 384 17.12 3.63 -3.40
CA LEU A 384 17.22 4.45 -4.63
C LEU A 384 18.00 5.77 -4.40
N GLY A 385 18.36 6.09 -3.16
CA GLY A 385 19.06 7.32 -2.81
C GLY A 385 18.13 8.54 -2.73
N LEU A 386 16.82 8.33 -2.58
CA LEU A 386 15.88 9.43 -2.36
C LEU A 386 16.14 10.09 -1.00
N GLN A 387 16.09 11.41 -1.01
CA GLN A 387 16.26 12.26 0.16
C GLN A 387 15.00 13.11 0.40
N ASN A 388 14.94 13.79 1.54
CA ASN A 388 13.89 14.77 1.86
C ASN A 388 12.47 14.17 1.93
N ILE A 389 12.36 12.90 2.32
CA ILE A 389 11.07 12.22 2.52
C ILE A 389 10.47 12.71 3.84
N HIS A 390 9.23 13.22 3.80
CA HIS A 390 8.44 13.50 5.00
C HIS A 390 7.64 12.26 5.35
N ILE A 391 7.73 11.81 6.61
CA ILE A 391 7.03 10.62 7.10
C ILE A 391 6.23 10.92 8.37
N GLY A 392 5.04 10.34 8.43
CA GLY A 392 4.16 10.46 9.60
C GLY A 392 3.03 9.44 9.63
N PRO A 393 2.09 9.56 10.58
CA PRO A 393 2.05 10.59 11.61
C PRO A 393 2.97 10.32 12.81
N ILE A 394 3.42 9.08 12.97
CA ILE A 394 4.18 8.64 14.15
C ILE A 394 5.46 7.97 13.68
N LEU A 395 6.59 8.25 14.33
CA LEU A 395 7.84 7.57 14.04
C LEU A 395 7.72 6.07 14.40
N PRO A 396 8.23 5.14 13.56
CA PRO A 396 8.22 3.72 13.91
C PRO A 396 8.90 3.45 15.24
N ALA A 397 8.29 2.64 16.09
CA ALA A 397 8.77 2.39 17.45
C ALA A 397 10.17 1.73 17.52
N TRP A 398 10.63 1.12 16.43
CA TRP A 398 11.99 0.59 16.32
C TRP A 398 13.02 1.71 16.13
N VAL A 399 12.66 2.89 15.63
CA VAL A 399 13.59 4.01 15.51
C VAL A 399 13.86 4.61 16.89
N ASP A 400 15.12 4.58 17.33
CA ASP A 400 15.60 5.38 18.47
C ASP A 400 16.33 6.65 17.97
N GLU A 401 16.82 7.48 18.89
CA GLU A 401 17.55 8.72 18.53
C GLU A 401 18.80 8.44 17.69
N THR A 402 19.47 7.30 17.89
CA THR A 402 20.68 6.94 17.13
C THR A 402 20.32 6.60 15.69
N ILE A 403 19.32 5.74 15.50
CA ILE A 403 18.82 5.35 14.18
C ILE A 403 18.23 6.57 13.46
N LEU A 404 17.45 7.41 14.16
CA LEU A 404 16.90 8.63 13.59
C LEU A 404 18.01 9.57 13.12
N GLY A 405 19.05 9.75 13.94
CA GLY A 405 20.22 10.57 13.59
C GLY A 405 20.87 10.11 12.28
N VAL A 406 21.05 8.80 12.10
CA VAL A 406 21.58 8.23 10.84
C VAL A 406 20.65 8.49 9.65
N LEU A 407 19.33 8.30 9.83
CA LEU A 407 18.35 8.53 8.77
C LEU A 407 18.28 10.01 8.36
N VAL A 408 18.38 10.92 9.31
CA VAL A 408 18.44 12.37 9.07
C VAL A 408 19.76 12.75 8.40
N GLU A 409 20.90 12.28 8.90
CA GLU A 409 22.22 12.65 8.37
C GLU A 409 22.42 12.16 6.93
N ASN A 410 21.97 10.94 6.61
CA ASN A 410 22.25 10.32 5.31
C ASN A 410 21.16 10.56 4.26
N PHE A 411 19.89 10.72 4.68
CA PHE A 411 18.75 10.82 3.76
C PHE A 411 17.95 12.10 3.94
N ASN A 412 18.30 12.93 4.93
CA ASN A 412 17.49 14.09 5.33
C ASN A 412 16.02 13.71 5.52
N LEU A 413 15.76 12.56 6.17
CA LEU A 413 14.42 12.11 6.51
C LEU A 413 13.77 13.12 7.46
N LYS A 414 12.52 13.50 7.19
CA LYS A 414 11.79 14.50 7.97
C LYS A 414 10.55 13.88 8.59
N LEU A 415 10.26 14.26 9.83
CA LEU A 415 8.94 14.01 10.40
C LEU A 415 8.00 15.11 9.94
N ILE A 416 6.75 14.75 9.66
CA ILE A 416 5.72 15.76 9.32
C ILE A 416 5.51 16.72 10.49
N SER A 417 5.18 17.98 10.19
CA SER A 417 4.83 19.02 11.17
C SER A 417 3.34 19.39 11.05
N THR A 418 3.01 20.66 10.83
CA THR A 418 1.67 21.08 10.38
C THR A 418 1.63 21.21 8.86
N PRO A 419 0.45 21.08 8.23
CA PRO A 419 0.33 21.28 6.79
C PRO A 419 0.89 22.63 6.32
N GLU A 420 0.61 23.71 7.04
CA GLU A 420 1.06 25.06 6.70
C GLU A 420 2.58 25.20 6.75
N GLU A 421 3.22 24.61 7.77
CA GLU A 421 4.66 24.66 7.98
C GLU A 421 5.39 23.83 6.92
N ASP A 422 4.93 22.61 6.67
CA ASP A 422 5.55 21.72 5.68
C ASP A 422 5.36 22.26 4.25
N ILE A 423 4.18 22.76 3.89
CA ILE A 423 3.95 23.36 2.56
C ILE A 423 4.87 24.57 2.35
N LYS A 424 5.00 25.43 3.37
CA LYS A 424 5.89 26.58 3.31
C LYS A 424 7.35 26.16 3.18
N GLU A 425 7.79 25.15 3.93
CA GLU A 425 9.15 24.63 3.83
C GLU A 425 9.44 24.06 2.45
N ILE A 426 8.49 23.32 1.87
CA ILE A 426 8.66 22.63 0.59
C ILE A 426 8.61 23.61 -0.59
N LEU A 427 7.70 24.59 -0.56
CA LEU A 427 7.44 25.47 -1.72
C LEU A 427 8.12 26.85 -1.64
N GLY A 428 8.60 27.26 -0.46
CA GLY A 428 9.30 28.54 -0.23
C GLY A 428 8.41 29.69 0.23
#